data_AF-A0A2V8NKL5-F1
#
_entry.id   AF-A0A2V8NKL5-F1
#
_cell.length_a   1.000
_cell.length_b   1.000
_cell.length_c   1.000
_cell.angle_alpha   90.00
_cell.angle_beta   90.00
_cell.angle_gamma   90.00
#
_symmetry.space_group_name_H-M   'P 1'
#
loop_
_entity.id
_entity.type
_entity.pdbx_description
1 polymer ?
#
loop_
_entity_poly.entity_id
_entity_poly.type
_entity_poly.pdbx_seq_one_letter_code
_entity_poly.pdbx_strand_id
1 'polypeptide(L)'
;MSRISQNARSQCRPIAGRSVVATNYGIVAASQPLAARAGTSQLERGGTAVDAAISANATIGLMEPTGNGIGGDLFVIYYEAGTGKIYGLNSSGYAPAGLSARYLRSKGHMTMPQRGIYSVTVPGVVAGWDALRRRFGTKTFSELLAPAIFYADNGYPVSEVIAGSWSNAVGLLTPFPNAAKTFLMDGHAPAPGEVFRNPDLANSLRLIADHGRDAFYKGPIAHAILQISREQGGTFTADDLAEFEPEWVTPISTTYR
;
A
#
# COMPACT_ATOMS: atom_id res chain seq x y z
N MET A 1 -8.42 19.10 -60.77
CA MET A 1 -8.31 20.00 -59.60
C MET A 1 -9.10 19.41 -58.43
N SER A 2 -8.48 19.34 -57.24
CA SER A 2 -9.10 19.29 -55.90
C SER A 2 -9.97 18.06 -55.53
N ARG A 3 -9.35 16.92 -55.19
CA ARG A 3 -9.37 16.29 -53.84
C ARG A 3 -10.17 17.05 -52.77
N ILE A 4 -11.34 16.52 -52.39
CA ILE A 4 -11.97 16.79 -51.09
C ILE A 4 -11.53 15.69 -50.13
N SER A 5 -10.76 16.12 -49.13
CA SER A 5 -10.29 15.33 -48.00
C SER A 5 -11.33 15.29 -46.89
N GLN A 6 -11.43 14.14 -46.23
CA GLN A 6 -11.37 13.91 -44.77
C GLN A 6 -12.32 12.79 -44.37
N ASN A 7 -11.79 11.57 -44.38
CA ASN A 7 -12.28 10.49 -43.54
C ASN A 7 -12.06 10.90 -42.07
N ALA A 8 -13.04 11.57 -41.49
CA ALA A 8 -13.16 11.68 -40.04
C ALA A 8 -13.48 10.28 -39.50
N ARG A 9 -12.43 9.49 -39.22
CA ARG A 9 -12.55 8.33 -38.34
C ARG A 9 -13.10 8.88 -37.03
N SER A 10 -14.34 8.55 -36.70
CA SER A 10 -14.89 8.74 -35.37
C SER A 10 -14.04 7.91 -34.41
N GLN A 11 -12.98 8.53 -33.90
CA GLN A 11 -12.29 8.01 -32.74
C GLN A 11 -13.35 7.99 -31.64
N CYS A 12 -13.71 6.79 -31.19
CA CYS A 12 -14.45 6.60 -29.96
C CYS A 12 -13.63 7.31 -28.87
N ARG A 13 -13.96 8.57 -28.58
CA ARG A 13 -13.28 9.33 -27.54
C ARG A 13 -13.65 8.60 -26.26
N PRO A 14 -12.68 8.08 -25.48
CA PRO A 14 -13.00 7.52 -24.18
C PRO A 14 -13.81 8.59 -23.44
N ILE A 15 -15.02 8.21 -22.99
CA ILE A 15 -15.83 9.10 -22.16
C ILE A 15 -15.14 9.11 -20.80
N ALA A 16 -14.16 10.01 -20.67
CA ALA A 16 -13.58 10.31 -19.37
C ALA A 16 -14.71 10.87 -18.51
N GLY A 17 -15.01 10.22 -17.38
CA GLY A 17 -16.05 10.67 -16.45
C GLY A 17 -15.77 12.01 -15.78
N ARG A 18 -14.67 12.69 -16.14
CA ARG A 18 -14.26 14.02 -15.69
C ARG A 18 -13.29 14.66 -16.68
N SER A 19 -13.12 15.98 -16.61
CA SER A 19 -12.06 16.69 -17.34
C SER A 19 -10.65 16.23 -16.92
N VAL A 20 -9.72 16.24 -17.88
CA VAL A 20 -8.31 15.96 -17.61
C VAL A 20 -7.73 17.02 -16.67
N VAL A 21 -7.05 16.58 -15.62
CA VAL A 21 -6.29 17.47 -14.73
C VAL A 21 -4.98 17.81 -15.43
N ALA A 22 -4.70 19.10 -15.60
CA ALA A 22 -3.48 19.62 -16.23
C ALA A 22 -2.85 20.71 -15.36
N THR A 23 -1.52 20.75 -15.30
CA THR A 23 -0.74 21.75 -14.56
C THR A 23 0.69 21.82 -15.13
N ASN A 24 1.37 22.94 -14.91
CA ASN A 24 2.81 23.07 -15.18
C ASN A 24 3.69 22.55 -14.02
N TYR A 25 3.07 22.00 -12.98
CA TYR A 25 3.71 21.44 -11.80
C TYR A 25 3.49 19.92 -11.72
N GLY A 26 3.72 19.32 -10.55
CA GLY A 26 3.50 17.89 -10.38
C GLY A 26 2.03 17.48 -10.26
N ILE A 27 1.73 16.24 -10.62
CA ILE A 27 0.40 15.62 -10.53
C ILE A 27 0.53 14.32 -9.73
N VAL A 28 -0.42 14.07 -8.83
CA VAL A 28 -0.60 12.78 -8.18
C VAL A 28 -1.93 12.18 -8.61
N ALA A 29 -1.90 10.94 -9.08
CA ALA A 29 -3.08 10.16 -9.40
C ALA A 29 -3.14 8.94 -8.47
N ALA A 30 -4.27 8.77 -7.80
CA ALA A 30 -4.57 7.65 -6.90
C ALA A 30 -6.04 7.26 -7.05
N SER A 31 -6.38 6.03 -6.68
CA SER A 31 -7.77 5.53 -6.60
C SER A 31 -8.61 6.33 -5.60
N GLN A 32 -7.98 6.82 -4.53
CA GLN A 32 -8.64 7.63 -3.50
C GLN A 32 -8.26 9.13 -3.58
N PRO A 33 -9.22 10.07 -3.74
CA PRO A 33 -8.92 11.49 -3.88
C PRO A 33 -8.20 12.12 -2.69
N LEU A 34 -8.51 11.69 -1.45
CA LEU A 34 -7.81 12.20 -0.26
C LEU A 34 -6.34 11.76 -0.21
N ALA A 35 -6.02 10.59 -0.78
CA ALA A 35 -4.65 10.13 -0.91
C ALA A 35 -3.89 10.85 -2.04
N ALA A 36 -4.55 11.11 -3.18
CA ALA A 36 -3.99 11.98 -4.20
C ALA A 36 -3.66 13.37 -3.61
N ARG A 37 -4.57 13.92 -2.79
CA ARG A 37 -4.34 15.19 -2.08
C ARG A 37 -3.15 15.12 -1.12
N ALA A 38 -3.00 14.02 -0.37
CA ALA A 38 -1.85 13.83 0.52
C ALA A 38 -0.53 13.89 -0.26
N GLY A 39 -0.44 13.18 -1.39
CA GLY A 39 0.74 13.24 -2.26
C GLY A 39 0.97 14.62 -2.88
N THR A 40 -0.07 15.26 -3.42
CA THR A 40 0.03 16.62 -3.99
C THR A 40 0.51 17.63 -2.94
N SER A 41 0.06 17.51 -1.69
CA SER A 41 0.54 18.39 -0.61
C SER A 41 2.03 18.26 -0.36
N GLN A 42 2.62 17.07 -0.54
CA GLN A 42 4.09 16.91 -0.46
C GLN A 42 4.79 17.63 -1.60
N LEU A 43 4.25 17.56 -2.82
CA LEU A 43 4.80 18.30 -3.98
C LEU A 43 4.73 19.82 -3.75
N GLU A 44 3.60 20.33 -3.24
CA GLU A 44 3.43 21.75 -2.88
C GLU A 44 4.42 22.21 -1.81
N ARG A 45 4.88 21.31 -0.96
CA ARG A 45 5.89 21.54 0.08
C ARG A 45 7.33 21.25 -0.40
N GLY A 46 7.53 21.19 -1.72
CA GLY A 46 8.84 21.00 -2.35
C GLY A 46 9.39 19.57 -2.26
N GLY A 47 8.54 18.58 -1.98
CA GLY A 47 8.93 17.16 -1.99
C GLY A 47 9.07 16.60 -3.41
N THR A 48 9.74 15.45 -3.52
CA THR A 48 9.93 14.75 -4.79
C THR A 48 8.71 13.90 -5.17
N ALA A 49 8.73 13.32 -6.37
CA ALA A 49 7.75 12.31 -6.77
C ALA A 49 7.72 11.11 -5.81
N VAL A 50 8.86 10.75 -5.20
CA VAL A 50 8.94 9.68 -4.20
C VAL A 50 8.28 10.10 -2.89
N ASP A 51 8.53 11.32 -2.43
CA ASP A 51 7.88 11.85 -1.22
C ASP A 51 6.34 11.85 -1.39
N ALA A 52 5.87 12.33 -2.53
CA ALA A 52 4.45 12.32 -2.88
C ALA A 52 3.86 10.91 -2.96
N ALA A 53 4.58 9.96 -3.58
CA ALA A 53 4.14 8.58 -3.72
C ALA A 53 4.02 7.85 -2.38
N ILE A 54 4.98 8.02 -1.46
CA ILE A 54 4.93 7.42 -0.12
C ILE A 54 3.74 7.96 0.66
N SER A 55 3.54 9.28 0.66
CA SER A 55 2.42 9.91 1.40
C SER A 55 1.05 9.52 0.84
N ALA A 56 0.93 9.42 -0.48
CA ALA A 56 -0.27 8.90 -1.12
C ALA A 56 -0.49 7.42 -0.77
N ASN A 57 0.52 6.55 -0.92
CA ASN A 57 0.39 5.12 -0.66
C ASN A 57 0.05 4.81 0.80
N ALA A 58 0.67 5.50 1.77
CA ALA A 58 0.31 5.36 3.19
C ALA A 58 -1.15 5.75 3.46
N THR A 59 -1.65 6.80 2.80
CA THR A 59 -3.04 7.24 2.94
C THR A 59 -4.01 6.26 2.27
N ILE A 60 -3.67 5.71 1.09
CA ILE A 60 -4.45 4.64 0.44
C ILE A 60 -4.49 3.39 1.33
N GLY A 61 -3.38 3.03 1.98
CA GLY A 61 -3.33 1.86 2.86
C GLY A 61 -4.31 1.92 4.05
N LEU A 62 -4.63 3.12 4.53
CA LEU A 62 -5.72 3.33 5.48
C LEU A 62 -7.09 3.26 4.79
N MET A 63 -7.23 3.94 3.65
CA MET A 63 -8.53 4.23 3.04
C MET A 63 -9.10 3.10 2.18
N GLU A 64 -8.24 2.21 1.67
CA GLU A 64 -8.58 1.06 0.83
C GLU A 64 -7.98 -0.24 1.41
N PRO A 65 -8.34 -0.62 2.65
CA PRO A 65 -7.74 -1.78 3.33
C PRO A 65 -8.11 -3.12 2.68
N THR A 66 -9.00 -3.11 1.68
CA THR A 66 -9.38 -4.27 0.88
C THR A 66 -8.29 -4.69 -0.11
N GLY A 67 -7.28 -3.85 -0.36
CA GLY A 67 -6.20 -4.15 -1.32
C GLY A 67 -4.86 -3.50 -1.03
N ASN A 68 -4.72 -2.73 0.05
CA ASN A 68 -3.48 -2.05 0.43
C ASN A 68 -3.27 -2.09 1.94
N GLY A 69 -2.04 -1.86 2.38
CA GLY A 69 -1.70 -1.68 3.80
C GLY A 69 -0.22 -1.93 4.09
N ILE A 70 0.25 -1.47 5.25
CA ILE A 70 1.66 -1.67 5.68
C ILE A 70 2.03 -3.15 5.88
N GLY A 71 1.04 -4.04 5.93
CA GLY A 71 1.20 -5.49 6.00
C GLY A 71 1.32 -6.19 4.64
N GLY A 72 1.37 -5.44 3.52
CA GLY A 72 1.50 -6.00 2.17
C GLY A 72 2.87 -5.75 1.52
N ASP A 73 2.88 -5.81 0.18
CA ASP A 73 4.06 -5.65 -0.67
C ASP A 73 4.05 -4.33 -1.46
N LEU A 74 5.20 -3.92 -2.01
CA LEU A 74 5.33 -2.72 -2.84
C LEU A 74 6.19 -2.99 -4.09
N PHE A 75 5.73 -2.50 -5.24
CA PHE A 75 6.51 -2.46 -6.47
C PHE A 75 6.55 -1.03 -7.02
N VAL A 76 7.71 -0.58 -7.49
CA VAL A 76 7.88 0.77 -8.05
C VAL A 76 8.66 0.74 -9.34
N ILE A 77 8.20 1.52 -10.31
CA ILE A 77 9.00 1.98 -11.46
C ILE A 77 9.22 3.47 -11.26
N TYR A 78 10.49 3.87 -11.14
CA TYR A 78 10.88 5.24 -10.91
C TYR A 78 11.72 5.77 -12.08
N TYR A 79 11.26 6.85 -12.70
CA TYR A 79 12.00 7.57 -13.73
C TYR A 79 12.67 8.80 -13.12
N GLU A 80 14.00 8.84 -13.17
CA GLU A 80 14.80 9.96 -12.68
C GLU A 80 15.04 10.94 -13.83
N ALA A 81 14.21 12.00 -13.89
CA ALA A 81 14.21 12.94 -15.01
C ALA A 81 15.57 13.62 -15.26
N GLY A 82 16.34 13.89 -14.21
CA GLY A 82 17.66 14.53 -14.33
C GLY A 82 18.71 13.67 -15.03
N THR A 83 18.57 12.34 -14.99
CA THR A 83 19.54 11.41 -15.59
C THR A 83 18.95 10.61 -16.75
N GLY A 84 17.62 10.63 -16.92
CA GLY A 84 16.90 9.79 -17.87
C GLY A 84 16.87 8.30 -17.50
N LYS A 85 17.33 7.92 -16.29
CA LYS A 85 17.40 6.53 -15.86
C LYS A 85 16.05 6.05 -15.33
N ILE A 86 15.76 4.77 -15.57
CA ILE A 86 14.61 4.06 -15.02
C ILE A 86 15.12 3.04 -14.00
N TYR A 87 14.51 3.02 -12.83
CA TYR A 87 14.77 2.07 -11.75
C TYR A 87 13.52 1.26 -11.45
N GLY A 88 13.70 -0.02 -11.15
CA GLY A 88 12.67 -0.87 -10.57
C GLY A 88 12.97 -1.15 -9.11
N LEU A 89 11.94 -1.21 -8.28
CA LEU A 89 12.03 -1.72 -6.92
C LEU A 89 11.02 -2.84 -6.75
N ASN A 90 11.52 -4.03 -6.40
CA ASN A 90 10.71 -5.15 -5.93
C ASN A 90 10.81 -5.21 -4.40
N SER A 91 9.73 -4.86 -3.73
CA SER A 91 9.58 -4.97 -2.28
C SER A 91 8.46 -5.96 -1.96
N SER A 92 8.50 -7.14 -2.59
CA SER A 92 7.65 -8.27 -2.24
C SER A 92 8.29 -9.17 -1.19
N GLY A 93 7.52 -9.51 -0.17
CA GLY A 93 7.90 -10.45 0.87
C GLY A 93 8.25 -11.84 0.37
N TYR A 94 9.32 -12.41 0.90
CA TYR A 94 9.53 -13.85 0.82
C TYR A 94 8.67 -14.60 1.85
N ALA A 95 8.49 -15.90 1.61
CA ALA A 95 7.85 -16.79 2.58
C ALA A 95 8.74 -16.92 3.83
N PRO A 96 8.15 -17.01 5.04
CA PRO A 96 8.92 -17.25 6.27
C PRO A 96 9.79 -18.51 6.15
N ALA A 97 10.99 -18.49 6.72
CA ALA A 97 11.98 -19.58 6.62
C ALA A 97 11.44 -20.93 7.11
N GLY A 98 10.56 -20.92 8.11
CA GLY A 98 9.92 -22.13 8.62
C GLY A 98 8.77 -22.66 7.74
N LEU A 99 8.28 -21.89 6.76
CA LEU A 99 7.20 -22.31 5.87
C LEU A 99 7.75 -23.19 4.75
N SER A 100 7.39 -24.46 4.74
CA SER A 100 7.75 -25.39 3.68
C SER A 100 6.55 -26.19 3.19
N ALA A 101 6.64 -26.71 1.96
CA ALA A 101 5.61 -27.61 1.43
C ALA A 101 5.42 -28.85 2.32
N ARG A 102 6.49 -29.34 2.97
CA ARG A 102 6.41 -30.43 3.96
C ARG A 102 5.61 -30.01 5.19
N TYR A 103 5.90 -28.83 5.73
CA TYR A 103 5.19 -28.29 6.88
C TYR A 103 3.70 -28.11 6.57
N LEU A 104 3.35 -27.52 5.43
CA LEU A 104 1.97 -27.35 5.00
C LEU A 104 1.22 -28.69 4.87
N ARG A 105 1.85 -29.70 4.27
CA ARG A 105 1.28 -31.05 4.21
C ARG A 105 1.05 -31.65 5.59
N SER A 106 1.97 -31.42 6.54
CA SER A 106 1.79 -31.87 7.93
C SER A 106 0.61 -31.20 8.65
N LYS A 107 0.19 -30.03 8.17
CA LYS A 107 -1.02 -29.31 8.62
C LYS A 107 -2.27 -29.68 7.82
N GLY A 108 -2.19 -30.66 6.93
CA GLY A 108 -3.32 -31.13 6.12
C GLY A 108 -3.56 -30.32 4.84
N HIS A 109 -2.66 -29.40 4.48
CA HIS A 109 -2.80 -28.62 3.24
C HIS A 109 -2.19 -29.36 2.04
N MET A 110 -3.02 -29.63 1.03
CA MET A 110 -2.59 -30.24 -0.25
C MET A 110 -2.25 -29.20 -1.33
N THR A 111 -2.76 -27.97 -1.17
CA THR A 111 -2.47 -26.79 -1.98
C THR A 111 -2.24 -25.59 -1.07
N MET A 112 -1.68 -24.49 -1.59
CA MET A 112 -1.53 -23.27 -0.81
C MET A 112 -2.90 -22.75 -0.35
N PRO A 113 -3.13 -22.57 0.96
CA PRO A 113 -4.34 -21.94 1.43
C PRO A 113 -4.41 -20.50 0.92
N GLN A 114 -5.62 -20.05 0.57
CA GLN A 114 -5.85 -18.68 0.10
C GLN A 114 -5.95 -17.65 1.24
N ARG A 115 -6.08 -18.12 2.48
CA ARG A 115 -6.34 -17.31 3.67
C ARG A 115 -5.67 -17.95 4.90
N GLY A 116 -5.48 -17.13 5.93
CA GLY A 116 -4.91 -17.55 7.21
C GLY A 116 -3.39 -17.37 7.26
N ILE A 117 -2.78 -17.67 8.41
CA ILE A 117 -1.38 -17.32 8.68
C ILE A 117 -0.38 -17.94 7.68
N TYR A 118 -0.71 -19.10 7.10
CA TYR A 118 0.15 -19.80 6.16
C TYR A 118 0.23 -19.14 4.77
N SER A 119 -0.65 -18.19 4.47
CA SER A 119 -0.64 -17.46 3.20
C SER A 119 0.07 -16.10 3.31
N VAL A 120 0.67 -15.78 4.46
CA VAL A 120 1.29 -14.47 4.74
C VAL A 120 2.80 -14.55 4.48
N THR A 121 3.32 -13.60 3.70
CA THR A 121 4.75 -13.37 3.44
C THR A 121 5.26 -12.18 4.27
N VAL A 122 6.58 -11.99 4.34
CA VAL A 122 7.17 -10.84 5.05
C VAL A 122 6.69 -9.52 4.44
N PRO A 123 6.01 -8.63 5.18
CA PRO A 123 5.48 -7.41 4.57
C PRO A 123 6.59 -6.49 4.02
N GLY A 124 6.51 -6.12 2.74
CA GLY A 124 7.53 -5.31 2.08
C GLY A 124 7.24 -3.82 1.95
N VAL A 125 6.03 -3.33 2.23
CA VAL A 125 5.67 -1.91 1.99
C VAL A 125 6.60 -0.93 2.71
N VAL A 126 6.84 -1.10 4.01
CA VAL A 126 7.60 -0.14 4.83
C VAL A 126 9.09 -0.12 4.43
N ALA A 127 9.68 -1.28 4.15
CA ALA A 127 11.04 -1.39 3.64
C ALA A 127 11.19 -0.70 2.27
N GLY A 128 10.19 -0.88 1.39
CA GLY A 128 10.16 -0.23 0.09
C GLY A 128 10.08 1.29 0.21
N TRP A 129 9.22 1.81 1.10
CA TRP A 129 9.18 3.24 1.40
C TRP A 129 10.53 3.76 1.89
N ASP A 130 11.20 3.06 2.80
CA ASP A 130 12.47 3.51 3.34
C ASP A 130 13.59 3.49 2.29
N ALA A 131 13.65 2.43 1.46
CA ALA A 131 14.61 2.35 0.36
C ALA A 131 14.43 3.48 -0.67
N LEU A 132 13.19 3.78 -1.05
CA LEU A 132 12.88 4.90 -1.95
C LEU A 132 13.24 6.24 -1.31
N ARG A 133 12.78 6.48 -0.08
CA ARG A 133 12.99 7.74 0.64
C ARG A 133 14.48 8.03 0.83
N ARG A 134 15.28 7.04 1.23
CA ARG A 134 16.73 7.20 1.40
C ARG A 134 17.45 7.52 0.09
N ARG A 135 16.98 6.97 -1.03
CA ARG A 135 17.66 7.11 -2.33
C ARG A 135 17.21 8.33 -3.14
N PHE A 136 15.92 8.66 -3.09
CA PHE A 136 15.27 9.61 -3.99
C PHE A 136 14.28 10.56 -3.28
N GLY A 137 14.06 10.38 -1.98
CA GLY A 137 13.20 11.25 -1.17
C GLY A 137 13.98 12.42 -0.55
N THR A 138 13.23 13.41 -0.07
CA THR A 138 13.78 14.58 0.63
C THR A 138 13.12 14.81 1.99
N LYS A 139 12.01 14.13 2.27
CA LYS A 139 11.23 14.31 3.49
C LYS A 139 11.46 13.20 4.51
N THR A 140 11.21 13.51 5.77
CA THR A 140 11.24 12.53 6.88
C THR A 140 9.99 11.66 6.88
N PHE A 141 10.03 10.48 7.50
CA PHE A 141 8.80 9.68 7.66
C PHE A 141 7.71 10.42 8.45
N SER A 142 8.08 11.25 9.42
CA SER A 142 7.12 12.11 10.14
C SER A 142 6.32 13.01 9.19
N GLU A 143 6.99 13.68 8.25
CA GLU A 143 6.34 14.51 7.24
C GLU A 143 5.51 13.69 6.24
N LEU A 144 6.04 12.54 5.79
CA LEU A 144 5.42 11.71 4.77
C LEU A 144 4.15 11.00 5.27
N LEU A 145 4.18 10.50 6.51
CA LEU A 145 3.10 9.70 7.10
C LEU A 145 2.07 10.56 7.85
N ALA A 146 2.36 11.85 8.11
CA ALA A 146 1.45 12.76 8.81
C ALA A 146 0.02 12.77 8.26
N PRO A 147 -0.25 12.80 6.93
CA PRO A 147 -1.62 12.76 6.43
C PRO A 147 -2.35 11.46 6.79
N ALA A 148 -1.69 10.31 6.65
CA ALA A 148 -2.26 9.01 6.97
C ALA A 148 -2.54 8.88 8.48
N ILE A 149 -1.62 9.35 9.33
CA ILE A 149 -1.81 9.41 10.79
C ILE A 149 -3.03 10.27 11.13
N PHE A 150 -3.11 11.48 10.55
CA PHE A 150 -4.22 12.39 10.80
C PHE A 150 -5.58 11.77 10.49
N TYR A 151 -5.74 11.16 9.31
CA TYR A 151 -7.01 10.50 8.96
C TYR A 151 -7.26 9.23 9.76
N ALA A 152 -6.22 8.51 10.18
CA ALA A 152 -6.38 7.32 11.01
C ALA A 152 -6.95 7.69 12.39
N ASP A 153 -6.53 8.81 12.99
CA ASP A 153 -7.09 9.30 14.27
C ASP A 153 -8.46 9.97 14.11
N ASN A 154 -8.59 10.89 13.15
CA ASN A 154 -9.74 11.79 13.05
C ASN A 154 -10.87 11.20 12.20
N GLY A 155 -10.52 10.26 11.34
CA GLY A 155 -11.40 9.54 10.45
C GLY A 155 -11.57 10.20 9.09
N TYR A 156 -12.21 9.45 8.19
CA TYR A 156 -12.56 9.90 6.84
C TYR A 156 -13.87 9.22 6.40
N PRO A 157 -14.67 9.87 5.54
CA PRO A 157 -15.86 9.24 4.97
C PRO A 157 -15.45 8.15 3.97
N VAL A 158 -15.99 6.93 4.15
CA VAL A 158 -15.70 5.79 3.27
C VAL A 158 -16.38 5.98 1.91
N SER A 159 -15.67 5.72 0.82
CA SER A 159 -16.21 5.85 -0.55
C SER A 159 -17.09 4.66 -0.93
N GLU A 160 -18.00 4.85 -1.88
CA GLU A 160 -19.00 3.84 -2.29
C GLU A 160 -18.36 2.54 -2.74
N VAL A 161 -17.31 2.64 -3.57
CA VAL A 161 -16.58 1.46 -4.12
C VAL A 161 -15.91 0.66 -3.01
N ILE A 162 -15.33 1.35 -2.03
CA ILE A 162 -14.62 0.71 -0.92
C ILE A 162 -15.61 0.11 0.07
N ALA A 163 -16.68 0.82 0.44
CA ALA A 163 -17.73 0.27 1.29
C ALA A 163 -18.34 -1.01 0.69
N GLY A 164 -18.61 -1.01 -0.62
CA GLY A 164 -19.06 -2.21 -1.35
C GLY A 164 -18.07 -3.37 -1.21
N SER A 165 -16.78 -3.12 -1.46
CA SER A 165 -15.74 -4.16 -1.34
C SER A 165 -15.56 -4.66 0.09
N TRP A 166 -15.63 -3.76 1.08
CA TRP A 166 -15.45 -4.05 2.50
C TRP A 166 -16.60 -4.89 3.06
N SER A 167 -17.84 -4.63 2.62
CA SER A 167 -19.00 -5.43 3.04
C SER A 167 -18.87 -6.92 2.70
N ASN A 168 -18.21 -7.26 1.59
CA ASN A 168 -17.92 -8.65 1.21
C ASN A 168 -16.93 -9.35 2.16
N ALA A 169 -16.17 -8.57 2.95
CA ALA A 169 -15.18 -9.08 3.89
C ALA A 169 -15.73 -9.30 5.30
N VAL A 170 -16.97 -8.91 5.63
CA VAL A 170 -17.52 -9.02 7.00
C VAL A 170 -17.39 -10.45 7.53
N GLY A 171 -17.86 -11.45 6.78
CA GLY A 171 -17.76 -12.86 7.19
C GLY A 171 -16.31 -13.37 7.31
N LEU A 172 -15.35 -12.76 6.63
CA LEU A 172 -13.93 -13.06 6.78
C LEU A 172 -13.35 -12.44 8.06
N LEU A 173 -13.81 -11.24 8.43
CA LEU A 173 -13.28 -10.47 9.55
C LEU A 173 -13.87 -10.91 10.90
N THR A 174 -15.16 -11.25 10.94
CA THR A 174 -15.91 -11.61 12.17
C THR A 174 -15.23 -12.68 13.02
N PRO A 175 -14.64 -13.77 12.46
CA PRO A 175 -14.01 -14.80 13.27
C PRO A 175 -12.72 -14.36 13.99
N PHE A 176 -12.12 -13.22 13.63
CA PHE A 176 -10.85 -12.75 14.17
C PHE A 176 -11.07 -11.50 15.04
N PRO A 177 -10.99 -11.58 16.38
CA PRO A 177 -11.35 -10.47 17.27
C PRO A 177 -10.62 -9.16 16.96
N ASN A 178 -9.32 -9.22 16.67
CA ASN A 178 -8.52 -8.04 16.34
C ASN A 178 -8.96 -7.42 15.00
N ALA A 179 -9.26 -8.25 14.00
CA ALA A 179 -9.71 -7.77 12.69
C ALA A 179 -11.13 -7.21 12.77
N ALA A 180 -12.04 -7.90 13.47
CA ALA A 180 -13.40 -7.43 13.72
C ALA A 180 -13.41 -6.09 14.47
N LYS A 181 -12.64 -5.96 15.56
CA LYS A 181 -12.50 -4.70 16.31
C LYS A 181 -11.96 -3.55 15.45
N THR A 182 -11.02 -3.85 14.55
CA THR A 182 -10.34 -2.82 13.75
C THR A 182 -11.18 -2.39 12.56
N PHE A 183 -11.85 -3.34 11.89
CA PHE A 183 -12.42 -3.12 10.55
C PHE A 183 -13.95 -3.23 10.51
N LEU A 184 -14.62 -3.56 11.62
CA LEU A 184 -16.09 -3.56 11.71
C LEU A 184 -16.55 -2.50 12.72
N MET A 185 -17.62 -1.79 12.38
CA MET A 185 -18.33 -0.85 13.23
C MET A 185 -19.57 -1.56 13.75
N ASP A 186 -19.64 -1.80 15.06
CA ASP A 186 -20.76 -2.52 15.71
C ASP A 186 -21.18 -3.82 14.99
N GLY A 187 -20.20 -4.54 14.41
CA GLY A 187 -20.39 -5.80 13.71
C GLY A 187 -20.67 -5.71 12.20
N HIS A 188 -20.78 -4.51 11.62
CA HIS A 188 -20.93 -4.31 10.17
C HIS A 188 -19.70 -3.62 9.55
N ALA A 189 -19.53 -3.75 8.23
CA ALA A 189 -18.56 -2.92 7.50
C ALA A 189 -19.07 -1.47 7.40
N PRO A 190 -18.19 -0.45 7.35
CA PRO A 190 -18.61 0.93 7.18
C PRO A 190 -19.44 1.13 5.91
N ALA A 191 -20.54 1.86 6.02
CA ALA A 191 -21.37 2.25 4.89
C ALA A 191 -20.76 3.41 4.09
N PRO A 192 -21.17 3.65 2.82
CA PRO A 192 -20.73 4.84 2.09
C PRO A 192 -21.03 6.13 2.87
N GLY A 193 -20.04 7.00 2.98
CA GLY A 193 -20.12 8.27 3.73
C GLY A 193 -19.93 8.13 5.24
N GLU A 194 -20.00 6.92 5.80
CA GLU A 194 -19.73 6.69 7.22
C GLU A 194 -18.26 6.97 7.56
N VAL A 195 -18.02 7.56 8.72
CA VAL A 195 -16.68 7.97 9.15
C VAL A 195 -15.97 6.78 9.80
N PHE A 196 -14.97 6.24 9.13
CA PHE A 196 -14.11 5.19 9.66
C PHE A 196 -12.85 5.79 10.30
N ARG A 197 -12.41 5.21 11.43
CA ARG A 197 -11.18 5.56 12.17
C ARG A 197 -10.38 4.32 12.47
N ASN A 198 -9.06 4.45 12.53
CA ASN A 198 -8.15 3.36 12.89
C ASN A 198 -6.99 3.87 13.77
N PRO A 199 -7.24 4.16 15.06
CA PRO A 199 -6.22 4.67 15.98
C PRO A 199 -5.05 3.70 16.18
N ASP A 200 -5.28 2.39 16.05
CA ASP A 200 -4.23 1.36 16.17
C ASP A 200 -3.24 1.44 14.98
N LEU A 201 -3.75 1.70 13.76
CA LEU A 201 -2.90 2.00 12.60
C LEU A 201 -2.20 3.36 12.75
N ALA A 202 -2.88 4.38 13.29
CA ALA A 202 -2.27 5.67 13.56
C ALA A 202 -1.03 5.51 14.49
N ASN A 203 -1.17 4.71 15.55
CA ASN A 203 -0.06 4.39 16.45
C ASN A 203 1.09 3.66 15.73
N SER A 204 0.77 2.67 14.89
CA SER A 204 1.78 1.96 14.10
C SER A 204 2.54 2.90 13.14
N LEU A 205 1.83 3.81 12.48
CA LEU A 205 2.44 4.80 11.59
C LEU A 205 3.27 5.84 12.35
N ARG A 206 2.90 6.22 13.59
CA ARG A 206 3.73 7.08 14.46
C ARG A 206 5.03 6.39 14.85
N LEU A 207 4.98 5.11 15.22
CA LEU A 207 6.20 4.34 15.50
C LEU A 207 7.16 4.33 14.31
N ILE A 208 6.63 4.17 13.09
CA ILE A 208 7.43 4.24 11.85
C ILE A 208 7.93 5.67 11.59
N ALA A 209 7.13 6.69 11.87
CA ALA A 209 7.54 8.08 11.76
C ALA A 209 8.73 8.42 12.66
N ASP A 210 8.71 7.92 13.90
CA ASP A 210 9.68 8.27 14.94
C ASP A 210 10.94 7.40 14.88
N HIS A 211 10.81 6.12 14.49
CA HIS A 211 11.90 5.14 14.56
C HIS A 211 12.22 4.51 13.20
N GLY A 212 11.62 5.01 12.12
CA GLY A 212 11.83 4.50 10.78
C GLY A 212 11.37 3.06 10.61
N ARG A 213 11.97 2.37 9.63
CA ARG A 213 11.60 0.98 9.33
C ARG A 213 11.84 0.01 10.49
N ASP A 214 12.80 0.30 11.38
CA ASP A 214 13.15 -0.61 12.46
C ASP A 214 12.00 -0.75 13.47
N ALA A 215 11.12 0.25 13.62
CA ALA A 215 9.87 0.08 14.37
C ALA A 215 8.99 -1.05 13.82
N PHE A 216 8.99 -1.24 12.50
CA PHE A 216 8.22 -2.27 11.81
C PHE A 216 8.88 -3.64 11.86
N TYR A 217 10.17 -3.72 11.55
CA TYR A 217 10.88 -4.99 11.32
C TYR A 217 11.60 -5.55 12.55
N LYS A 218 11.88 -4.72 13.56
CA LYS A 218 12.58 -5.12 14.79
C LYS A 218 11.91 -4.63 16.07
N GLY A 219 11.02 -3.64 15.95
CA GLY A 219 10.35 -2.95 17.04
C GLY A 219 9.02 -3.57 17.46
N PRO A 220 8.16 -2.80 18.17
CA PRO A 220 6.90 -3.30 18.73
C PRO A 220 5.96 -3.95 17.70
N ILE A 221 5.96 -3.47 16.46
CA ILE A 221 5.14 -4.02 15.38
C ILE A 221 5.62 -5.43 15.00
N ALA A 222 6.94 -5.64 14.87
CA ALA A 222 7.52 -6.96 14.61
C ALA A 222 7.13 -7.96 15.71
N HIS A 223 7.22 -7.54 16.97
CA HIS A 223 6.84 -8.37 18.11
C HIS A 223 5.36 -8.78 18.04
N ALA A 224 4.47 -7.86 17.68
CA ALA A 224 3.04 -8.13 17.50
C ALA A 224 2.78 -9.11 16.33
N ILE A 225 3.46 -8.94 15.19
CA ILE A 225 3.39 -9.87 14.04
C ILE A 225 3.82 -11.27 14.47
N LEU A 226 4.97 -11.39 15.15
CA LEU A 226 5.49 -12.68 15.61
C LEU A 226 4.58 -13.34 16.64
N GLN A 227 3.95 -12.55 17.53
CA GLN A 227 2.99 -13.06 18.49
C GLN A 227 1.77 -13.66 17.78
N ILE A 228 1.11 -12.91 16.89
CA ILE A 228 -0.05 -13.40 16.14
C ILE A 228 0.33 -14.60 15.26
N SER A 229 1.53 -14.57 14.66
CA SER A 229 2.01 -15.71 13.88
C SER A 229 2.07 -16.97 14.73
N ARG A 230 2.69 -16.92 15.93
CA ARG A 230 2.76 -18.06 16.85
C ARG A 230 1.38 -18.53 17.30
N GLU A 231 0.50 -17.62 17.68
CA GLU A 231 -0.87 -17.93 18.13
C GLU A 231 -1.68 -18.66 17.06
N GLN A 232 -1.45 -18.33 15.78
CA GLN A 232 -2.15 -18.92 14.64
C GLN A 232 -1.43 -20.16 14.06
N GLY A 233 -0.29 -20.56 14.63
CA GLY A 233 0.52 -21.70 14.16
C GLY A 233 1.43 -21.39 12.97
N GLY A 234 1.64 -20.12 12.66
CA GLY A 234 2.56 -19.63 11.65
C GLY A 234 4.03 -19.89 11.99
N THR A 235 4.90 -19.56 11.03
CA THR A 235 6.31 -19.94 11.04
C THR A 235 7.27 -18.77 10.91
N PHE A 236 6.79 -17.54 11.13
CA PHE A 236 7.65 -16.36 11.17
C PHE A 236 8.66 -16.45 12.30
N THR A 237 9.89 -16.12 11.96
CA THR A 237 11.00 -15.87 12.88
C THR A 237 11.30 -14.38 12.93
N ALA A 238 12.02 -13.94 13.98
CA ALA A 238 12.47 -12.56 14.05
C ALA A 238 13.40 -12.21 12.89
N ASP A 239 14.26 -13.16 12.47
CA ASP A 239 15.20 -13.00 11.37
C ASP A 239 14.47 -12.80 10.03
N ASP A 240 13.37 -13.51 9.79
CA ASP A 240 12.54 -13.31 8.58
C ASP A 240 12.15 -11.83 8.40
N LEU A 241 11.79 -11.14 9.49
CA LEU A 241 11.43 -9.73 9.46
C LEU A 241 12.67 -8.83 9.45
N ALA A 242 13.65 -9.11 10.30
CA ALA A 242 14.81 -8.24 10.52
C ALA A 242 15.76 -8.18 9.32
N GLU A 243 15.85 -9.26 8.53
CA GLU A 243 16.74 -9.39 7.37
C GLU A 243 16.10 -8.89 6.06
N PHE A 244 14.80 -8.62 6.04
CA PHE A 244 14.11 -8.25 4.81
C PHE A 244 14.66 -6.96 4.22
N GLU A 245 15.06 -7.00 2.95
CA GLU A 245 15.46 -5.84 2.17
C GLU A 245 14.81 -5.90 0.78
N PRO A 246 14.37 -4.76 0.22
CA PRO A 246 13.81 -4.73 -1.12
C PRO A 246 14.92 -4.84 -2.16
N GLU A 247 14.58 -5.43 -3.30
CA GLU A 247 15.51 -5.65 -4.41
C GLU A 247 15.38 -4.52 -5.45
N TRP A 248 16.50 -3.87 -5.76
CA TRP A 248 16.59 -2.96 -6.90
C TRP A 248 16.78 -3.77 -8.18
N VAL A 249 15.88 -3.60 -9.14
CA VAL A 249 15.86 -4.35 -10.39
C VAL A 249 15.88 -3.42 -11.60
N THR A 250 16.31 -3.95 -12.73
CA THR A 250 16.15 -3.28 -14.04
C THR A 250 14.77 -3.65 -14.59
N PRO A 251 13.85 -2.69 -14.81
CA PRO A 251 12.55 -3.00 -15.37
C PRO A 251 12.67 -3.61 -16.76
N ILE A 252 11.81 -4.59 -17.06
CA ILE A 252 11.68 -5.13 -18.41
C ILE A 252 11.18 -4.03 -19.35
N SER A 253 11.72 -3.98 -20.56
CA SER A 253 11.35 -2.99 -21.56
C SER A 253 11.31 -3.59 -22.96
N THR A 254 10.43 -3.07 -23.79
CA THR A 254 10.39 -3.36 -25.22
C THR A 254 10.02 -2.09 -25.99
N THR A 255 10.25 -2.07 -27.29
CA THR A 255 9.81 -0.98 -28.16
C THR A 255 8.41 -1.28 -28.71
N TYR A 256 7.54 -0.27 -28.72
CA TYR A 256 6.21 -0.37 -29.33
C TYR A 256 5.89 0.89 -30.13
N ARG A 257 6.17 0.84 -31.43
CA ARG A 257 5.87 1.85 -32.47
C ARG A 257 6.28 3.28 -32.13
#